data_AF-A0AAD0PDL3-F1
#
_entry.id   AF-A0AAD0PDL3-F1
#
_cell.length_a   1.000
_cell.length_b   1.000
_cell.length_c   1.000
_cell.angle_alpha   90.00
_cell.angle_beta   90.00
_cell.angle_gamma   90.00
#
_symmetry.space_group_name_H-M   'P 1'
#
loop_
_entity.id
_entity.type
_entity.pdbx_description
1 polymer ?
#
loop_
_entity_poly.entity_id
_entity_poly.type
_entity_poly.pdbx_seq_one_letter_code
_entity_poly.pdbx_strand_id
1 'polypeptide(L)'
;MYLILNNIEEGELFVRVYASEFERKLNLFTVTAENFQTLDVADPDNLLETVINIFIDGKFNYNIDAVESAIGIAVSHDKKQALDAIRRCYAKHGESVKIMLEETNYSSLSRVLVSESDKLFAINNNRRREMSMQELFLDTLTI
;
A
#
# COMPACT_ATOMS: atom_id res chain seq x y z
N MET A 1 15.05 -10.55 5.66
CA MET A 1 15.52 -9.17 5.92
C MET A 1 15.71 -8.49 4.59
N TYR A 2 15.20 -7.28 4.46
CA TYR A 2 15.02 -6.55 3.21
C TYR A 2 15.64 -5.16 3.31
N LEU A 3 16.25 -4.71 2.22
CA LEU A 3 16.78 -3.36 2.08
C LEU A 3 15.91 -2.57 1.12
N ILE A 4 15.55 -1.37 1.52
CA ILE A 4 14.98 -0.36 0.64
C ILE A 4 16.06 0.69 0.39
N LEU A 5 16.28 1.00 -0.87
CA LEU A 5 17.17 2.06 -1.33
C LEU A 5 16.31 3.13 -1.99
N ASN A 6 16.38 4.35 -1.49
CA ASN A 6 15.60 5.47 -1.98
C ASN A 6 16.52 6.64 -2.38
N ASN A 7 16.59 6.98 -3.66
CA ASN A 7 17.25 8.18 -4.16
C ASN A 7 16.18 9.24 -4.47
N ILE A 8 16.11 10.24 -3.58
CA ILE A 8 15.14 11.34 -3.66
C ILE A 8 15.46 12.27 -4.83
N GLU A 9 16.72 12.40 -5.23
CA GLU A 9 17.15 13.33 -6.28
C GLU A 9 16.80 12.79 -7.68
N GLU A 10 16.96 11.48 -7.89
CA GLU A 10 16.72 10.85 -9.20
C GLU A 10 15.36 10.14 -9.31
N GLY A 11 14.62 10.01 -8.21
CA GLY A 11 13.34 9.30 -8.19
C GLY A 11 13.51 7.78 -8.32
N GLU A 12 14.62 7.23 -7.83
CA GLU A 12 14.85 5.80 -7.87
C GLU A 12 14.49 5.14 -6.54
N LEU A 13 13.69 4.06 -6.61
CA LEU A 13 13.33 3.24 -5.48
C LEU A 13 13.67 1.80 -5.82
N PHE A 14 14.45 1.14 -4.96
CA PHE A 14 14.82 -0.26 -5.13
C PHE A 14 14.55 -1.06 -3.87
N VAL A 15 14.15 -2.32 -4.06
CA VAL A 15 13.92 -3.29 -2.99
C VAL A 15 14.85 -4.47 -3.23
N ARG A 16 15.63 -4.85 -2.22
CA ARG A 16 16.55 -5.99 -2.30
C ARG A 16 16.38 -6.93 -1.13
N VAL A 17 16.36 -8.23 -1.41
CA VAL A 17 16.35 -9.30 -0.39
C VAL A 17 17.79 -9.66 -0.05
N TYR A 18 18.11 -9.78 1.24
CA TYR A 18 19.39 -10.35 1.67
C TYR A 18 19.26 -11.85 1.92
N ALA A 19 20.18 -12.64 1.37
CA ALA A 19 20.32 -14.05 1.72
C ALA A 19 21.21 -14.25 2.95
N SER A 20 22.03 -13.27 3.34
CA SER A 20 22.92 -13.35 4.50
C SER A 20 23.30 -12.00 5.11
N GLU A 21 23.77 -12.00 6.37
CA GLU A 21 24.34 -10.80 7.02
C GLU A 21 25.59 -10.27 6.31
N PHE A 22 26.32 -11.12 5.60
CA PHE A 22 27.49 -10.71 4.83
C PHE A 22 27.10 -9.87 3.61
N GLU A 23 26.08 -10.30 2.86
CA GLU A 23 25.52 -9.49 1.75
C GLU A 23 24.92 -8.17 2.22
N ARG A 24 24.34 -8.15 3.43
CA ARG A 24 23.87 -6.91 4.06
C ARG A 24 24.99 -5.91 4.24
N LYS A 25 26.08 -6.33 4.90
CA LYS A 25 27.24 -5.46 5.15
C LYS A 25 27.90 -5.00 3.86
N LEU A 26 28.02 -5.88 2.86
CA LEU A 26 28.61 -5.55 1.57
C LEU A 26 27.81 -4.47 0.84
N ASN A 27 26.48 -4.65 0.71
CA ASN A 27 25.63 -3.71 -0.02
C ASN A 27 25.47 -2.36 0.70
N LEU A 28 25.41 -2.35 2.03
CA LEU A 28 25.39 -1.08 2.78
C LEU A 28 26.65 -0.27 2.53
N PHE A 29 27.82 -0.93 2.45
CA PHE A 29 29.09 -0.26 2.19
C PHE A 29 29.18 0.33 0.76
N THR A 30 28.62 -0.36 -0.23
CA THR A 30 28.65 0.07 -1.64
C THR A 30 27.65 1.19 -1.94
N VAL A 31 26.48 1.20 -1.28
CA VAL A 31 25.37 2.11 -1.62
C VAL A 31 25.38 3.42 -0.82
N THR A 32 26.01 3.47 0.37
CA THR A 32 26.18 4.72 1.13
C THR A 32 27.03 5.79 0.43
N ALA A 33 27.61 5.49 -0.74
CA ALA A 33 28.51 6.40 -1.44
C ALA A 33 27.80 7.44 -2.32
N GLU A 34 26.55 7.22 -2.75
CA GLU A 34 25.92 8.07 -3.78
C GLU A 34 24.41 8.22 -3.50
N ASN A 35 23.99 9.27 -2.80
CA ASN A 35 22.60 9.79 -2.76
C ASN A 35 21.42 8.89 -2.33
N PHE A 36 21.63 7.63 -1.95
CA PHE A 36 20.56 6.73 -1.50
C PHE A 36 20.37 6.77 0.02
N GLN A 37 19.12 7.00 0.45
CA GLN A 37 18.67 6.67 1.80
C GLN A 37 18.43 5.16 1.90
N THR A 38 19.03 4.52 2.90
CA THR A 38 18.89 3.08 3.14
C THR A 38 17.96 2.81 4.33
N LEU A 39 17.03 1.88 4.16
CA LEU A 39 16.11 1.43 5.21
C LEU A 39 16.13 -0.09 5.29
N ASP A 40 16.41 -0.61 6.49
CA ASP A 40 16.37 -2.05 6.77
C ASP A 40 15.01 -2.44 7.33
N VAL A 41 14.39 -3.46 6.74
CA VAL A 41 13.09 -3.99 7.18
C VAL A 41 13.18 -5.50 7.38
N ALA A 42 12.73 -5.98 8.53
CA ALA A 42 12.80 -7.40 8.87
C ALA A 42 11.69 -8.23 8.23
N ASP A 43 10.51 -7.63 8.07
CA ASP A 43 9.24 -8.30 7.79
C ASP A 43 8.67 -7.91 6.40
N PRO A 44 8.12 -8.87 5.61
CA PRO A 44 7.54 -8.61 4.30
C PRO A 44 6.37 -7.59 4.30
N ASP A 45 5.53 -7.58 5.33
CA ASP A 45 4.41 -6.66 5.44
C ASP A 45 4.90 -5.24 5.69
N ASN A 46 5.84 -5.09 6.62
CA ASN A 46 6.46 -3.78 6.90
C ASN A 46 7.24 -3.27 5.68
N LEU A 47 7.85 -4.16 4.91
CA LEU A 47 8.53 -3.80 3.66
C LEU A 47 7.50 -3.21 2.69
N LEU A 48 6.40 -3.92 2.47
CA LEU A 48 5.34 -3.49 1.58
C LEU A 48 4.76 -2.13 1.99
N GLU A 49 4.44 -1.95 3.27
CA GLU A 49 3.94 -0.67 3.77
C GLU A 49 4.95 0.45 3.58
N THR A 50 6.22 0.21 3.89
CA THR A 50 7.26 1.24 3.78
C THR A 50 7.44 1.68 2.33
N VAL A 51 7.48 0.73 1.40
CA VAL A 51 7.63 1.00 -0.04
C VAL A 51 6.42 1.77 -0.59
N ILE A 52 5.19 1.35 -0.26
CA ILE A 52 3.98 2.07 -0.67
C ILE A 52 3.96 3.49 -0.11
N ASN A 53 4.30 3.66 1.16
CA ASN A 53 4.35 4.99 1.79
C ASN A 53 5.38 5.89 1.09
N ILE A 54 6.61 5.41 0.86
CA ILE A 54 7.65 6.18 0.17
C ILE A 54 7.19 6.59 -1.23
N PHE A 55 6.59 5.65 -1.97
CA PHE A 55 6.13 5.90 -3.33
C PHE A 55 5.05 7.00 -3.39
N ILE A 56 4.04 6.91 -2.52
CA ILE A 56 2.93 7.87 -2.47
C ILE A 56 3.36 9.20 -1.86
N ASP A 57 4.11 9.19 -0.76
CA ASP A 57 4.62 10.40 -0.10
C ASP A 57 5.60 11.16 -1.02
N GLY A 58 6.30 10.41 -1.89
CA GLY A 58 7.11 10.91 -3.00
C GLY A 58 6.32 11.47 -4.18
N LYS A 59 4.99 11.55 -4.09
CA LYS A 59 4.09 12.01 -5.16
C LYS A 59 4.26 11.24 -6.47
N PHE A 60 4.47 9.92 -6.41
CA PHE A 60 4.57 9.06 -7.60
C PHE A 60 5.81 9.37 -8.47
N ASN A 61 6.81 10.09 -7.93
CA ASN A 61 8.06 10.37 -8.66
C ASN A 61 9.02 9.17 -8.70
N TYR A 62 8.70 8.10 -7.96
CA TYR A 62 9.53 6.91 -7.88
C TYR A 62 9.18 5.88 -8.96
N ASN A 63 10.12 5.00 -9.29
CA ASN A 63 9.81 3.85 -10.14
C ASN A 63 8.83 2.88 -9.45
N ILE A 64 7.78 2.45 -10.17
CA ILE A 64 6.76 1.50 -9.72
C ILE A 64 7.31 0.07 -9.52
N ASP A 65 8.40 -0.29 -10.20
CA ASP A 65 8.98 -1.65 -10.15
C ASP A 65 9.30 -2.13 -8.73
N ALA A 66 9.74 -1.22 -7.85
CA ALA A 66 9.99 -1.53 -6.45
C ALA A 66 8.71 -1.86 -5.68
N VAL A 67 7.61 -1.16 -6.00
CA VAL A 67 6.30 -1.43 -5.42
C VAL A 67 5.80 -2.80 -5.86
N GLU A 68 5.92 -3.13 -7.15
CA GLU A 68 5.57 -4.46 -7.66
C GLU A 68 6.37 -5.57 -7.00
N SER A 69 7.67 -5.35 -6.84
CA SER A 69 8.57 -6.30 -6.19
C SER A 69 8.18 -6.52 -4.73
N ALA A 70 7.88 -5.45 -3.99
CA ALA A 70 7.43 -5.54 -2.61
C ALA A 70 6.08 -6.28 -2.48
N ILE A 71 5.12 -5.99 -3.37
CA ILE A 71 3.83 -6.70 -3.41
C ILE A 71 4.06 -8.18 -3.70
N GLY A 72 4.89 -8.51 -4.69
CA GLY A 72 5.20 -9.89 -5.06
C GLY A 72 5.84 -10.69 -3.92
N ILE A 73 6.77 -10.07 -3.19
CA ILE A 73 7.40 -10.68 -2.00
C ILE A 73 6.35 -10.95 -0.91
N ALA A 74 5.53 -9.95 -0.56
CA ALA A 74 4.54 -10.08 0.50
C ALA A 74 3.45 -11.10 0.14
N VAL A 75 2.92 -11.06 -1.09
CA VAL A 75 1.90 -11.99 -1.58
C VAL A 75 2.41 -13.43 -1.62
N SER A 76 3.69 -13.63 -1.97
CA SER A 76 4.30 -14.96 -1.98
C SER A 76 4.53 -15.52 -0.56
N HIS A 77 4.67 -14.65 0.43
CA HIS A 77 4.81 -15.03 1.83
C HIS A 77 3.45 -15.37 2.46
N ASP A 78 2.53 -14.39 2.50
CA ASP A 78 1.16 -14.56 2.96
C ASP A 78 0.26 -13.51 2.28
N LYS A 79 -0.55 -13.98 1.32
CA LYS A 79 -1.48 -13.12 0.57
C LYS A 79 -2.48 -12.38 1.46
N LYS A 80 -2.94 -12.99 2.56
CA LYS A 80 -3.92 -12.36 3.45
C LYS A 80 -3.28 -11.21 4.21
N GLN A 81 -2.09 -11.43 4.76
CA GLN A 81 -1.32 -10.40 5.45
C GLN A 81 -0.93 -9.25 4.53
N ALA A 82 -0.46 -9.56 3.31
CA ALA A 82 -0.18 -8.55 2.29
C ALA A 82 -1.41 -7.67 1.98
N LEU A 83 -2.59 -8.27 1.88
CA LEU A 83 -3.82 -7.52 1.65
C LEU A 83 -4.16 -6.61 2.85
N ASP A 84 -3.96 -7.08 4.07
CA ASP A 84 -4.20 -6.28 5.27
C ASP A 84 -3.20 -5.12 5.39
N ALA A 85 -1.94 -5.30 4.97
CA ALA A 85 -0.95 -4.23 4.85
C ALA A 85 -1.38 -3.17 3.81
N ILE A 86 -1.86 -3.59 2.63
CA ILE A 86 -2.38 -2.68 1.61
C ILE A 86 -3.61 -1.92 2.13
N ARG A 87 -4.50 -2.58 2.88
CA ARG A 87 -5.67 -1.92 3.50
C ARG A 87 -5.26 -0.87 4.52
N ARG A 88 -4.22 -1.11 5.32
CA ARG A 88 -3.66 -0.10 6.24
C ARG A 88 -3.12 1.09 5.47
N CYS A 89 -2.41 0.86 4.37
CA CYS A 89 -1.96 1.94 3.49
C CYS A 89 -3.14 2.71 2.88
N TYR A 90 -4.19 2.01 2.44
CA TYR A 90 -5.39 2.62 1.87
C TYR A 90 -6.15 3.46 2.91
N ALA A 91 -6.20 3.02 4.17
CA ALA A 91 -6.79 3.83 5.24
C ALA A 91 -6.04 5.16 5.46
N LYS A 92 -4.72 5.19 5.21
CA LYS A 92 -3.88 6.40 5.35
C LYS A 92 -3.94 7.30 4.11
N HIS A 93 -3.83 6.72 2.92
CA HIS A 93 -3.59 7.43 1.66
C HIS A 93 -4.79 7.44 0.70
N GLY A 94 -5.85 6.69 1.02
CA GLY A 94 -7.08 6.64 0.23
C GLY A 94 -6.84 6.21 -1.21
N GLU A 95 -7.50 6.92 -2.14
CA GLU A 95 -7.50 6.61 -3.57
C GLU A 95 -6.10 6.59 -4.20
N SER A 96 -5.12 7.29 -3.63
CA SER A 96 -3.72 7.23 -4.10
C SER A 96 -3.17 5.80 -4.13
N VAL A 97 -3.58 4.95 -3.19
CA VAL A 97 -3.18 3.52 -3.18
C VAL A 97 -3.83 2.76 -4.34
N LYS A 98 -5.07 3.09 -4.69
CA LYS A 98 -5.75 2.45 -5.82
C LYS A 98 -5.11 2.84 -7.14
N ILE A 99 -4.83 4.13 -7.34
CA ILE A 99 -4.14 4.64 -8.53
C ILE A 99 -2.79 3.92 -8.68
N MET A 100 -1.99 3.87 -7.62
CA MET A 100 -0.73 3.14 -7.61
C MET A 100 -0.93 1.66 -7.98
N LEU A 101 -1.89 0.96 -7.37
CA LEU A 101 -2.13 -0.46 -7.67
C LEU A 101 -2.56 -0.69 -9.11
N GLU A 102 -3.34 0.23 -9.70
CA GLU A 102 -3.77 0.16 -11.10
C GLU A 102 -2.61 0.26 -12.09
N GLU A 103 -1.54 0.94 -11.71
CA GLU A 103 -0.28 1.02 -12.49
C GLU A 103 0.60 -0.23 -12.33
N THR A 104 0.23 -1.15 -11.42
CA THR A 104 0.94 -2.42 -11.23
C THR A 104 0.25 -3.60 -11.92
N ASN A 105 1.01 -4.68 -12.09
CA ASN A 105 0.53 -6.02 -12.40
C ASN A 105 -0.48 -6.58 -11.37
N TYR A 106 -0.64 -5.92 -10.22
CA TYR A 106 -1.58 -6.26 -9.15
C TYR A 106 -2.84 -5.39 -9.13
N SER A 107 -3.19 -4.72 -10.24
CA SER A 107 -4.39 -3.88 -10.38
C SER A 107 -5.68 -4.52 -9.87
N SER A 108 -5.82 -5.85 -9.93
CA SER A 108 -6.99 -6.55 -9.36
C SER A 108 -7.19 -6.32 -7.86
N LEU A 109 -6.12 -6.00 -7.10
CA LEU A 109 -6.18 -5.72 -5.67
C LEU A 109 -6.85 -4.37 -5.37
N SER A 110 -6.90 -3.42 -6.32
CA SER A 110 -7.59 -2.13 -6.10
C SER A 110 -9.09 -2.31 -5.88
N ARG A 111 -9.69 -3.32 -6.52
CA ARG A 111 -11.14 -3.60 -6.49
C ARG A 111 -11.67 -4.02 -5.12
N VAL A 112 -10.80 -4.55 -4.27
CA VAL A 112 -11.17 -4.99 -2.92
C VAL A 112 -10.95 -3.91 -1.87
N LEU A 113 -10.42 -2.75 -2.26
CA LEU A 113 -10.26 -1.59 -1.41
C LEU A 113 -11.53 -0.73 -1.50
N VAL A 114 -12.33 -0.79 -0.44
CA VAL A 114 -13.58 -0.02 -0.32
C VAL A 114 -13.44 0.90 0.88
N SER A 115 -13.73 2.20 0.69
CA SER A 115 -13.68 3.16 1.79
C SER A 115 -14.73 2.82 2.85
N GLU A 116 -14.45 3.14 4.12
CA GLU A 116 -15.41 2.88 5.19
C GLU A 116 -16.69 3.69 5.00
N SER A 117 -16.58 4.90 4.44
CA SER A 117 -17.73 5.72 4.02
C SER A 117 -18.61 5.03 2.98
N ASP A 118 -18.02 4.37 1.98
CA ASP A 118 -18.79 3.65 0.95
C ASP A 118 -19.49 2.44 1.54
N LYS A 119 -18.86 1.74 2.48
CA LYS A 119 -19.50 0.64 3.22
C LYS A 119 -20.69 1.13 4.03
N LEU A 120 -20.52 2.22 4.79
CA LEU A 120 -21.59 2.82 5.57
C LEU A 120 -22.75 3.31 4.69
N PHE A 121 -22.44 3.91 3.54
CA PHE A 121 -23.44 4.31 2.55
C PHE A 121 -24.20 3.11 1.99
N ALA A 122 -23.52 2.03 1.64
CA ALA A 122 -24.15 0.80 1.16
C ALA A 122 -25.05 0.14 2.23
N ILE A 123 -24.59 0.10 3.48
CA ILE A 123 -25.39 -0.40 4.62
C ILE A 123 -26.65 0.45 4.80
N ASN A 124 -26.51 1.77 4.81
CA ASN A 124 -27.64 2.69 4.95
C ASN A 124 -28.65 2.57 3.81
N ASN A 125 -28.19 2.40 2.58
CA ASN A 125 -29.08 2.19 1.43
C ASN A 125 -29.79 0.83 1.49
N ASN A 126 -29.14 -0.23 1.94
CA ASN A 126 -29.81 -1.51 2.16
C ASN A 126 -30.85 -1.40 3.28
N ARG A 127 -30.52 -0.77 4.41
CA ARG A 127 -31.50 -0.49 5.49
C ARG A 127 -32.71 0.28 4.94
N ARG A 128 -32.48 1.30 4.10
CA ARG A 128 -33.53 2.09 3.45
C ARG A 128 -34.41 1.29 2.49
N ARG A 129 -33.87 0.27 1.82
CA ARG A 129 -34.65 -0.64 0.96
C ARG A 129 -35.59 -1.54 1.75
N GLU A 130 -35.27 -1.82 3.00
CA GLU A 130 -36.07 -2.66 3.90
C GLU A 130 -37.10 -1.87 4.71
N MET A 131 -36.98 -0.53 4.74
CA MET A 131 -37.91 0.37 5.43
C MET A 131 -39.20 0.58 4.63
N SER A 132 -40.31 0.72 5.35
CA SER A 132 -41.57 1.18 4.79
C SER A 132 -41.50 2.66 4.38
N MET A 133 -42.42 3.12 3.52
CA MET A 133 -42.47 4.53 3.10
C MET A 133 -42.63 5.51 4.28
N GLN A 134 -43.33 5.11 5.35
CA GLN A 134 -43.52 5.96 6.53
C GLN A 134 -42.22 6.13 7.32
N GLU A 135 -41.44 5.06 7.47
CA GLU A 135 -40.13 5.08 8.13
C GLU A 135 -39.09 5.84 7.30
N LEU A 136 -39.10 5.68 5.97
CA LEU A 136 -38.29 6.48 5.06
C LEU A 136 -38.55 7.98 5.21
N PHE A 137 -39.82 8.38 5.33
CA PHE A 137 -40.21 9.78 5.47
C PHE A 137 -39.71 10.39 6.79
N LEU A 138 -39.78 9.63 7.88
CA LEU A 138 -39.26 10.02 9.21
C LEU A 138 -37.72 10.11 9.22
N ASP A 139 -37.03 9.19 8.55
CA ASP A 139 -35.56 9.17 8.41
C ASP A 139 -35.04 10.39 7.61
N THR A 140 -35.80 10.88 6.62
CA THR A 140 -35.45 12.14 5.92
C THR A 140 -35.76 13.42 6.69
N LEU A 141 -36.66 13.37 7.68
CA LEU A 141 -37.03 14.53 8.50
C LEU A 141 -36.09 14.75 9.70
N THR A 142 -35.18 13.81 9.97
CA THR A 142 -34.24 13.86 11.11
C THR A 142 -32.82 14.32 10.74
N ILE A 143 -32.63 14.86 9.52
CA ILE A 143 -31.40 15.55 9.06
C ILE A 143 -31.52 17.05 9.37
#